data_AF-A0A956DZA9-F1
#
_entry.id   AF-A0A956DZA9-F1
#
_cell.length_a   1.000
_cell.length_b   1.000
_cell.length_c   1.000
_cell.angle_alpha   90.00
_cell.angle_beta   90.00
_cell.angle_gamma   90.00
#
_symmetry.space_group_name_H-M   'P 1'
#
loop_
_entity.id
_entity.type
_entity.pdbx_description
1 polymer ?
#
loop_
_entity_poly.entity_id
_entity_poly.type
_entity_poly.pdbx_seq_one_letter_code
_entity_poly.pdbx_strand_id
1 'polypeptide(L)'
;MDSLFFHPKVVHIPMALGVLMPLLAGGVLLGWWRKWLPTRSWVLVVALQALLLGSGIVALQTGESEEDRVERVVPEQAIEEHEEAAEVFVWTSGGVLGLMLLALAISRSKAGLPTAAVATLGTLAVLGLGYRTGQAGGDLVYRHNAASAYTTSAQGSTGTPGLGPNRHAGDEHDDDDD
;
A
#
# COMPACT_ATOMS: atom_id res chain seq x y z
N MET A 1 -1.42 -20.53 -4.10
CA MET A 1 -2.12 -19.41 -4.77
C MET A 1 -1.15 -18.25 -4.72
N ASP A 2 -0.89 -17.59 -5.84
CA ASP A 2 0.18 -16.62 -6.04
C ASP A 2 0.06 -15.39 -5.12
N SER A 3 0.47 -15.52 -3.86
CA SER A 3 0.60 -14.45 -2.86
C SER A 3 1.87 -13.61 -3.09
N LEU A 4 2.22 -13.44 -4.36
CA LEU A 4 3.30 -12.57 -4.80
C LEU A 4 2.81 -11.13 -4.72
N PHE A 5 3.38 -10.37 -3.78
CA PHE A 5 3.22 -8.92 -3.66
C PHE A 5 1.75 -8.49 -3.46
N PHE A 6 1.08 -9.00 -2.43
CA PHE A 6 -0.30 -8.58 -2.18
C PHE A 6 -0.33 -7.13 -1.67
N HIS A 7 0.50 -6.82 -0.68
CA HIS A 7 0.59 -5.46 -0.15
C HIS A 7 0.94 -4.41 -1.22
N PRO A 8 1.97 -4.58 -2.07
CA PRO A 8 2.25 -3.65 -3.17
C PRO A 8 1.09 -3.45 -4.17
N LYS A 9 0.23 -4.44 -4.39
CA LYS A 9 -0.94 -4.26 -5.27
C LYS A 9 -2.04 -3.45 -4.59
N VAL A 10 -2.28 -3.69 -3.30
CA VAL A 10 -3.32 -3.01 -2.52
C VAL A 10 -3.02 -1.52 -2.35
N VAL A 11 -1.76 -1.15 -2.10
CA VAL A 11 -1.36 0.25 -1.84
C VAL A 11 -1.58 1.22 -3.01
N HIS A 12 -1.75 0.72 -4.24
CA HIS A 12 -2.01 1.57 -5.41
C HIS A 12 -3.36 2.30 -5.33
N ILE A 13 -4.37 1.68 -4.71
CA ILE A 13 -5.72 2.26 -4.58
C ILE A 13 -5.69 3.52 -3.67
N PRO A 14 -5.22 3.44 -2.40
CA PRO A 14 -5.17 4.61 -1.54
C PRO A 14 -4.21 5.70 -2.10
N MET A 15 -3.13 5.31 -2.79
CA MET A 15 -2.24 6.28 -3.45
C MET A 15 -2.93 7.06 -4.57
N ALA A 16 -3.58 6.36 -5.50
CA ALA A 16 -4.29 7.00 -6.60
C ALA A 16 -5.41 7.91 -6.07
N LEU A 17 -6.19 7.43 -5.10
CA LEU A 17 -7.25 8.23 -4.49
C LEU A 17 -6.68 9.43 -3.72
N GLY A 18 -5.58 9.27 -2.97
CA GLY A 18 -4.92 10.36 -2.24
C GLY A 18 -4.52 11.53 -3.15
N VAL A 19 -4.07 11.23 -4.37
CA VAL A 19 -3.74 12.24 -5.39
C VAL A 19 -4.99 12.88 -6.01
N LEU A 20 -6.03 12.09 -6.25
CA LEU A 20 -7.25 12.57 -6.90
C LEU A 20 -8.17 13.37 -5.96
N MET A 21 -8.19 13.07 -4.67
CA MET A 21 -9.13 13.65 -3.72
C MET A 21 -9.10 15.19 -3.67
N PRO A 22 -7.96 15.89 -3.68
CA PRO A 22 -7.93 17.35 -3.72
C PRO A 22 -8.62 17.95 -4.96
N LEU A 23 -8.44 17.31 -6.12
CA LEU A 23 -9.06 17.76 -7.37
C LEU A 23 -10.57 17.51 -7.35
N LEU A 24 -10.99 16.34 -6.87
CA LEU A 24 -12.41 15.96 -6.81
C LEU A 24 -13.17 16.77 -5.75
N ALA A 25 -12.63 16.87 -4.54
CA ALA A 25 -13.21 17.66 -3.46
C ALA A 25 -13.24 19.15 -3.83
N GLY A 26 -12.14 19.69 -4.36
CA GLY A 26 -12.06 21.07 -4.82
C GLY A 26 -13.02 21.39 -5.97
N GLY A 27 -13.12 20.50 -6.96
CA GLY A 27 -14.04 20.66 -8.09
C GLY A 27 -15.51 20.63 -7.67
N VAL A 28 -15.90 19.70 -6.80
CA VAL A 28 -17.27 19.63 -6.27
C VAL A 28 -17.56 20.81 -5.35
N LEU A 29 -16.61 21.23 -4.52
CA LEU A 29 -16.75 22.42 -3.66
C LEU A 29 -16.95 23.69 -4.49
N LEU A 30 -16.15 23.88 -5.54
CA LEU A 30 -16.28 25.00 -6.47
C LEU A 30 -17.64 25.00 -7.17
N GLY A 31 -18.09 23.83 -7.63
CA GLY A 31 -19.42 23.66 -8.23
C GLY A 31 -20.56 23.97 -7.26
N TRP A 32 -20.43 23.58 -5.98
CA TRP A 32 -21.39 23.91 -4.94
C TRP A 32 -21.39 25.43 -4.62
N TRP A 33 -20.21 26.03 -4.46
CA TRP A 33 -20.07 27.47 -4.20
C TRP A 33 -20.66 28.31 -5.34
N ARG A 34 -20.42 27.92 -6.60
CA ARG A 34 -20.96 28.59 -7.79
C ARG A 34 -22.42 28.26 -8.09
N LYS A 35 -23.06 27.38 -7.31
CA LYS A 35 -24.44 26.87 -7.51
C LYS A 35 -24.64 26.09 -8.81
N TRP A 36 -23.56 25.56 -9.39
CA TRP A 36 -23.62 24.68 -10.56
C TRP A 36 -24.02 23.25 -10.20
N LEU A 37 -23.64 22.80 -9.00
CA LEU A 37 -23.94 21.47 -8.50
C LEU A 37 -24.85 21.56 -7.26
N PRO A 38 -25.81 20.63 -7.11
CA PRO A 38 -26.59 20.52 -5.88
C PRO A 38 -25.68 20.06 -4.74
N THR A 39 -26.03 20.45 -3.51
CA THR A 39 -25.31 20.02 -2.29
C THR A 39 -25.17 18.50 -2.17
N ARG A 40 -26.11 17.74 -2.74
CA ARG A 40 -26.08 16.26 -2.79
C ARG A 40 -24.87 15.72 -3.53
N SER A 41 -24.26 16.47 -4.45
CA SER A 41 -23.03 16.06 -5.14
C SER A 41 -21.86 15.86 -4.18
N TRP A 42 -21.89 16.47 -2.99
CA TRP A 42 -20.88 16.24 -1.95
C TRP A 42 -20.86 14.79 -1.43
N VAL A 43 -21.96 14.05 -1.55
CA VAL A 43 -22.03 12.62 -1.19
C VAL A 43 -21.02 11.80 -1.97
N LEU A 44 -20.74 12.17 -3.23
CA LEU A 44 -19.73 11.48 -4.05
C LEU A 44 -18.33 11.64 -3.43
N VAL A 45 -17.99 12.85 -2.97
CA VAL A 45 -16.69 13.14 -2.33
C VAL A 45 -16.55 12.35 -1.03
N VAL A 46 -17.61 12.30 -0.22
CA VAL A 46 -17.67 11.50 1.01
C VAL A 46 -17.46 10.02 0.71
N ALA A 47 -18.13 9.47 -0.30
CA ALA A 47 -18.02 8.07 -0.68
C ALA A 47 -16.60 7.71 -1.15
N LEU A 48 -15.97 8.57 -1.96
CA LEU A 48 -14.60 8.36 -2.43
C LEU A 48 -13.57 8.49 -1.30
N GLN A 49 -13.76 9.44 -0.36
CA GLN A 49 -12.91 9.54 0.83
C GLN A 49 -13.06 8.31 1.73
N ALA A 50 -14.29 7.78 1.89
CA ALA A 50 -14.52 6.54 2.62
C ALA A 50 -13.83 5.35 1.95
N LEU A 51 -13.86 5.27 0.62
CA LEU A 51 -13.13 4.26 -0.15
C LEU A 51 -11.62 4.39 0.03
N LEU A 52 -11.08 5.62 0.01
CA LEU A 52 -9.67 5.90 0.28
C LEU A 52 -9.29 5.38 1.67
N LEU A 53 -10.03 5.77 2.71
CA LEU A 53 -9.81 5.31 4.08
C LEU A 53 -9.87 3.79 4.20
N GLY A 54 -10.93 3.17 3.67
CA GLY A 54 -11.09 1.71 3.70
C GLY A 54 -9.94 0.99 3.01
N SER A 55 -9.52 1.46 1.83
CA SER A 55 -8.37 0.89 1.13
C SER A 55 -7.05 1.11 1.87
N GLY A 56 -6.89 2.22 2.59
CA GLY A 56 -5.72 2.48 3.44
C GLY A 56 -5.65 1.55 4.66
N ILE A 57 -6.78 1.26 5.30
CA ILE A 57 -6.85 0.30 6.41
C ILE A 57 -6.48 -1.11 5.92
N VAL A 58 -7.01 -1.52 4.76
CA VAL A 58 -6.64 -2.82 4.17
C VAL A 58 -5.15 -2.83 3.81
N ALA A 59 -4.59 -1.73 3.31
CA ALA A 59 -3.16 -1.62 3.05
C ALA A 59 -2.32 -1.82 4.32
N LEU A 60 -2.66 -1.17 5.44
CA LEU A 60 -1.98 -1.36 6.73
C LEU A 60 -2.00 -2.82 7.17
N GLN A 61 -3.18 -3.44 7.22
CA GLN A 61 -3.33 -4.84 7.62
C GLN A 61 -2.51 -5.81 6.77
N THR A 62 -2.45 -5.54 5.46
CA THR A 62 -1.63 -6.36 4.55
C THR A 62 -0.13 -6.11 4.72
N GLY A 63 0.27 -4.91 5.14
CA GLY A 63 1.66 -4.56 5.44
C GLY A 63 2.16 -5.31 6.67
N GLU A 64 1.41 -5.20 7.78
CA GLU A 64 1.67 -5.97 9.02
C GLU A 64 1.80 -7.47 8.74
N SER A 65 0.90 -8.02 7.91
CA SER A 65 0.95 -9.46 7.58
C SER A 65 2.18 -9.91 6.78
N GLU A 66 2.86 -8.98 6.11
CA GLU A 66 4.06 -9.24 5.31
C GLU A 66 5.36 -8.78 6.01
N GLU A 67 5.28 -8.14 7.17
CA GLU A 67 6.39 -7.54 7.93
C GLU A 67 7.47 -8.56 8.30
N ASP A 68 7.11 -9.65 9.00
CA ASP A 68 8.00 -10.75 9.42
C ASP A 68 8.84 -11.36 8.29
N ARG A 69 8.38 -11.21 7.05
CA ARG A 69 9.10 -11.68 5.87
C ARG A 69 10.12 -10.66 5.39
N VAL A 70 9.75 -9.38 5.39
CA VAL A 70 10.56 -8.27 4.87
C VAL A 70 11.65 -7.87 5.86
N GLU A 71 11.41 -7.94 7.17
CA GLU A 71 12.39 -7.64 8.23
C GLU A 71 13.67 -8.48 8.14
N ARG A 72 13.62 -9.65 7.48
CA ARG A 72 14.78 -10.54 7.34
C ARG A 72 15.83 -10.01 6.37
N VAL A 73 15.44 -9.08 5.50
CA VAL A 73 16.30 -8.54 4.44
C VAL A 73 16.37 -7.01 4.45
N VAL A 74 15.44 -6.36 5.15
CA VAL A 74 15.36 -4.90 5.28
C VAL A 74 15.51 -4.50 6.76
N PRO A 75 16.25 -3.44 7.08
CA PRO A 75 16.33 -2.93 8.44
C PRO A 75 14.95 -2.55 9.00
N GLU A 76 14.66 -2.98 10.22
CA GLU A 76 13.41 -2.69 10.97
C GLU A 76 13.08 -1.20 10.96
N GLN A 77 14.05 -0.33 11.23
CA GLN A 77 13.86 1.12 11.21
C GLN A 77 13.27 1.65 9.88
N ALA A 78 13.66 1.08 8.74
CA ALA A 78 13.12 1.53 7.45
C ALA A 78 11.66 1.09 7.28
N ILE A 79 11.30 -0.09 7.81
CA ILE A 79 9.93 -0.61 7.81
C ILE A 79 9.05 0.24 8.73
N GLU A 80 9.51 0.50 9.96
CA GLU A 80 8.84 1.36 10.93
C GLU A 80 8.57 2.77 10.37
N GLU A 81 9.53 3.38 9.68
CA GLU A 81 9.35 4.70 9.05
C GLU A 81 8.23 4.71 7.99
N HIS A 82 8.08 3.61 7.25
CA HIS A 82 7.01 3.45 6.28
C HIS A 82 5.66 3.20 6.96
N GLU A 83 5.63 2.34 7.98
CA GLU A 83 4.44 2.02 8.75
C GLU A 83 3.89 3.25 9.49
N GLU A 84 4.74 3.98 10.22
CA GLU A 84 4.36 5.20 10.93
C GLU A 84 3.79 6.23 9.93
N ALA A 85 4.42 6.39 8.77
CA ALA A 85 3.92 7.27 7.73
C ALA A 85 2.54 6.81 7.20
N ALA A 86 2.34 5.50 7.02
CA ALA A 86 1.07 4.92 6.58
C ALA A 86 -0.03 5.08 7.64
N GLU A 87 0.29 4.88 8.91
CA GLU A 87 -0.65 5.05 10.02
C GLU A 87 -1.11 6.51 10.12
N VAL A 88 -0.18 7.48 10.08
CA VAL A 88 -0.51 8.91 10.11
C VAL A 88 -1.37 9.29 8.89
N PHE A 89 -1.09 8.73 7.71
CA PHE A 89 -1.91 8.90 6.50
C PHE A 89 -3.35 8.40 6.71
N VAL A 90 -3.53 7.20 7.27
CA VAL A 90 -4.85 6.59 7.52
C VAL A 90 -5.65 7.39 8.56
N TRP A 91 -5.04 7.73 9.70
CA TRP A 91 -5.71 8.52 10.73
C TRP A 91 -6.11 9.91 10.23
N THR A 92 -5.23 10.58 9.47
CA THR A 92 -5.54 11.88 8.88
C THR A 92 -6.67 11.76 7.86
N SER A 93 -6.68 10.72 7.03
CA SER A 93 -7.78 10.41 6.12
C SER A 93 -9.11 10.21 6.86
N GLY A 94 -9.09 9.52 8.00
CA GLY A 94 -10.24 9.34 8.87
C GLY A 94 -10.77 10.66 9.44
N GLY A 95 -9.88 11.53 9.90
CA GLY A 95 -10.22 12.88 10.35
C GLY A 95 -10.86 13.72 9.25
N VAL A 96 -10.32 13.68 8.04
CA VAL A 96 -10.88 14.36 6.86
C VAL A 96 -12.26 13.82 6.51
N LEU A 97 -12.45 12.49 6.52
CA LEU A 97 -13.77 11.89 6.32
C LEU A 97 -14.79 12.38 7.35
N GLY A 98 -14.39 12.45 8.63
CA GLY A 98 -15.21 13.00 9.70
C GLY A 98 -15.65 14.44 9.41
N LEU A 99 -14.73 15.30 8.96
CA LEU A 99 -15.05 16.67 8.55
C LEU A 99 -15.97 16.72 7.33
N MET A 100 -15.79 15.84 6.34
CA MET A 100 -16.67 15.77 5.17
C MET A 100 -18.08 15.32 5.53
N LEU A 101 -18.23 14.34 6.43
CA LEU A 101 -19.51 13.89 6.97
C LEU A 101 -20.18 15.00 7.77
N LEU A 102 -19.42 15.72 8.60
CA LEU A 102 -19.92 16.89 9.31
C LEU A 102 -20.46 17.93 8.33
N ALA A 103 -19.67 18.31 7.31
CA ALA A 103 -20.09 19.25 6.27
C ALA A 103 -21.38 18.83 5.57
N LEU A 104 -21.56 17.52 5.30
CA LEU A 104 -22.77 16.96 4.73
C LEU A 104 -23.97 17.10 5.68
N ALA A 105 -23.79 16.78 6.97
CA ALA A 105 -24.83 16.86 7.99
C ALA A 105 -25.33 18.30 8.21
N ILE A 106 -24.43 19.27 8.24
CA ILE A 106 -24.76 20.70 8.43
C ILE A 106 -24.89 21.46 7.10
N SER A 107 -25.04 20.76 5.98
CA SER A 107 -24.99 21.33 4.63
C SER A 107 -26.10 22.34 4.30
N ARG A 108 -27.20 22.32 5.06
CA ARG A 108 -28.30 23.31 4.97
C ARG A 108 -28.05 24.58 5.79
N SER A 109 -27.04 24.57 6.66
CA SER A 109 -26.67 25.71 7.49
C SER A 109 -25.65 26.62 6.79
N LYS A 110 -25.44 27.83 7.33
CA LYS A 110 -24.39 28.74 6.85
C LYS A 110 -22.97 28.19 7.05
N ALA A 111 -22.80 27.21 7.93
CA ALA A 111 -21.51 26.59 8.25
C ALA A 111 -21.15 25.40 7.34
N GLY A 112 -22.07 24.88 6.52
CA GLY A 112 -21.79 23.72 5.67
C GLY A 112 -20.67 23.95 4.64
N LEU A 113 -20.71 25.09 3.95
CA LEU A 113 -19.69 25.44 2.95
C LEU A 113 -18.30 25.66 3.55
N PRO A 114 -18.10 26.46 4.63
CA PRO A 114 -16.77 26.61 5.23
C PRO A 114 -16.25 25.30 5.81
N THR A 115 -17.09 24.45 6.41
CA THR A 115 -16.65 23.11 6.86
C THR A 115 -16.20 22.23 5.69
N ALA A 116 -16.91 22.27 4.56
CA ALA A 116 -16.48 21.57 3.34
C ALA A 116 -15.17 22.11 2.77
N ALA A 117 -14.93 23.43 2.88
CA ALA A 117 -13.66 24.05 2.49
C ALA A 117 -12.51 23.58 3.38
N VAL A 118 -12.69 23.53 4.70
CA VAL A 118 -11.69 22.99 5.63
C VAL A 118 -11.43 21.50 5.35
N ALA A 119 -12.48 20.70 5.12
CA ALA A 119 -12.33 19.30 4.74
C ALA A 119 -11.55 19.13 3.43
N THR A 120 -11.81 20.00 2.44
CA THR A 120 -11.07 20.02 1.17
C THR A 120 -9.61 20.37 1.37
N LEU A 121 -9.27 21.35 2.21
CA LEU A 121 -7.88 21.63 2.59
C LEU A 121 -7.23 20.42 3.28
N GLY A 122 -7.98 19.70 4.11
CA GLY A 122 -7.53 18.45 4.71
C GLY A 122 -7.09 17.39 3.68
N THR A 123 -7.72 17.33 2.50
CA THR A 123 -7.28 16.41 1.44
C THR A 123 -5.88 16.72 0.91
N LEU A 124 -5.41 17.97 0.99
CA LEU A 124 -4.03 18.33 0.65
C LEU A 124 -3.04 17.78 1.68
N ALA A 125 -3.43 17.76 2.96
CA ALA A 125 -2.63 17.12 4.00
C ALA A 125 -2.54 15.61 3.76
N VAL A 126 -3.66 14.96 3.41
CA VAL A 126 -3.71 13.54 3.03
C VAL A 126 -2.81 13.26 1.82
N LEU A 127 -2.82 14.11 0.80
CA LEU A 127 -1.92 14.01 -0.34
C LEU A 127 -0.44 14.10 0.08
N GLY A 128 -0.08 15.09 0.90
CA GLY A 128 1.29 15.26 1.38
C GLY A 128 1.78 14.05 2.20
N LEU A 129 0.92 13.51 3.06
CA LEU A 129 1.20 12.31 3.84
C LEU A 129 1.31 11.06 2.94
N GLY A 130 0.40 10.89 1.98
CA GLY A 130 0.45 9.80 1.02
C GLY A 130 1.74 9.82 0.18
N TYR A 131 2.22 11.01 -0.18
CA TYR A 131 3.52 11.17 -0.83
C TYR A 131 4.66 10.70 0.08
N ARG A 132 4.67 11.07 1.37
CA ARG A 132 5.66 10.60 2.35
C ARG A 132 5.62 9.08 2.51
N THR A 133 4.43 8.49 2.67
CA THR A 133 4.24 7.03 2.76
C THR A 133 4.77 6.33 1.51
N GLY A 134 4.44 6.86 0.32
CA GLY A 134 4.91 6.32 -0.96
C GLY A 134 6.42 6.44 -1.15
N GLN A 135 7.05 7.53 -0.68
CA GLN A 135 8.51 7.67 -0.69
C GLN A 135 9.19 6.65 0.22
N ALA A 136 8.71 6.49 1.46
CA ALA A 136 9.23 5.50 2.39
C ALA A 136 9.09 4.08 1.82
N GLY A 137 7.92 3.76 1.26
CA GLY A 137 7.69 2.47 0.59
C GLY A 137 8.57 2.26 -0.65
N GLY A 138 8.85 3.34 -1.40
CA GLY A 138 9.81 3.31 -2.50
C GLY A 138 11.23 3.05 -2.03
N ASP A 139 11.67 3.67 -0.93
CA ASP A 139 12.99 3.46 -0.36
C ASP A 139 13.18 2.00 0.11
N LEU A 140 12.15 1.36 0.69
CA LEU A 140 12.17 -0.08 0.99
C LEU A 140 12.53 -0.93 -0.24
N VAL A 141 11.89 -0.65 -1.37
CA VAL A 141 12.09 -1.42 -2.61
C VAL A 141 13.41 -1.07 -3.29
N TYR A 142 13.71 0.21 -3.45
CA TYR A 142 14.82 0.68 -4.30
C TYR A 142 16.15 0.81 -3.57
N ARG A 143 16.16 1.11 -2.26
CA ARG A 143 17.41 1.20 -1.48
C ARG A 143 17.68 -0.06 -0.68
N HIS A 144 16.64 -0.63 -0.08
CA HIS A 144 16.77 -1.79 0.81
C HIS A 144 16.45 -3.13 0.15
N ASN A 145 16.09 -3.13 -1.14
CA ASN A 145 15.84 -4.34 -1.93
C ASN A 145 14.79 -5.27 -1.29
N ALA A 146 13.72 -4.72 -0.73
CA ALA A 146 12.62 -5.46 -0.11
C ALA A 146 12.03 -6.55 -1.02
N ALA A 147 12.11 -6.37 -2.35
CA ALA A 147 11.65 -7.36 -3.33
C ALA A 147 12.37 -8.72 -3.22
N SER A 148 13.61 -8.75 -2.71
CA SER A 148 14.37 -9.99 -2.51
C SER A 148 13.73 -10.95 -1.49
N ALA A 149 12.91 -10.43 -0.56
CA ALA A 149 12.17 -11.24 0.40
C ALA A 149 11.18 -12.22 -0.28
N TYR A 150 10.82 -11.96 -1.55
CA TYR A 150 9.86 -12.76 -2.30
C TYR A 150 10.52 -13.63 -3.39
N THR A 151 11.83 -13.49 -3.63
CA THR A 151 12.54 -14.25 -4.68
C THR A 151 13.07 -15.61 -4.19
N THR A 152 13.34 -15.78 -2.89
CA THR A 152 13.96 -17.00 -2.34
C THR A 152 13.01 -18.22 -2.34
N SER A 153 11.70 -18.02 -2.29
CA SER A 153 10.72 -19.12 -2.32
C SER A 153 10.60 -19.83 -3.68
N ALA A 154 11.19 -19.28 -4.75
CA ALA A 154 11.16 -19.88 -6.08
C ALA A 154 12.30 -20.90 -6.32
N GLN A 155 13.29 -21.00 -5.42
CA GLN A 155 14.46 -21.86 -5.58
C GLN A 155 14.38 -23.23 -4.85
N GLY A 156 13.29 -23.50 -4.13
CA GLY A 156 13.07 -24.75 -3.40
C GLY A 156 12.48 -25.92 -4.21
N SER A 157 12.26 -25.75 -5.51
CA SER A 157 11.59 -26.73 -6.38
C SER A 157 12.38 -27.07 -7.66
N THR A 158 13.71 -27.06 -7.58
CA THR A 158 14.54 -27.77 -8.57
C THR A 158 15.13 -29.00 -7.90
N GLY A 159 14.60 -30.16 -8.32
CA GLY A 159 14.97 -31.45 -7.79
C GLY A 159 16.46 -31.73 -7.94
N THR A 160 17.01 -32.35 -6.91
CA THR A 160 18.28 -33.08 -6.92
C THR A 160 18.42 -33.90 -8.22
N PRO A 161 19.37 -33.58 -9.12
CA PRO A 161 19.78 -34.53 -10.14
C PRO A 161 20.46 -35.69 -9.43
N GLY A 162 19.87 -36.88 -9.51
CA GLY A 162 20.43 -38.10 -8.95
C GLY A 162 21.83 -38.36 -9.49
N LEU A 163 22.84 -38.20 -8.63
CA LEU A 163 24.16 -38.77 -8.83
C LEU A 163 24.11 -40.21 -8.33
N GLY A 164 23.64 -41.11 -9.19
CA GLY A 164 23.91 -42.53 -9.04
C GLY A 164 25.38 -42.80 -9.37
N PRO A 165 26.17 -43.46 -8.50
CA PRO A 165 27.52 -43.85 -8.86
C PRO A 165 27.44 -45.03 -9.83
N ASN A 166 27.62 -44.74 -11.13
CA ASN A 166 27.92 -45.74 -12.13
C ASN A 166 29.38 -46.20 -11.93
N ARG A 167 29.60 -47.25 -11.12
CA ARG A 167 30.86 -47.99 -11.11
C ARG A 167 30.61 -49.32 -11.81
N HIS A 168 31.07 -49.36 -13.06
CA HIS A 168 31.27 -50.58 -13.82
C HIS A 168 32.09 -51.58 -12.99
N ALA A 169 31.50 -52.76 -12.82
CA ALA A 169 32.19 -53.99 -12.48
C ALA A 169 32.76 -54.63 -13.76
N GLY A 170 33.90 -55.30 -13.61
CA GLY A 170 34.61 -56.08 -14.64
C GLY A 170 35.92 -55.38 -15.05
N ASP A 171 37.07 -56.03 -15.15
CA ASP A 171 37.46 -57.42 -14.95
C ASP A 171 39.01 -57.46 -14.87
N GLU A 172 39.53 -58.49 -14.20
CA GLU A 172 40.79 -59.22 -14.45
C GLU A 172 42.16 -58.51 -14.37
N HIS A 173 43.00 -58.95 -13.41
CA HIS A 173 44.32 -59.54 -13.66
C HIS A 173 44.90 -60.08 -12.33
N ASP A 174 44.73 -61.39 -12.11
CA ASP A 174 45.60 -62.19 -11.25
C ASP A 174 46.75 -62.69 -12.14
N ASP A 175 47.99 -62.40 -11.78
CA ASP A 175 49.19 -63.08 -12.29
C ASP A 175 50.11 -63.34 -11.09
N ASP A 176 49.94 -64.51 -10.49
CA ASP A 176 50.95 -65.22 -9.69
C ASP A 176 51.57 -66.29 -10.61
N ASP A 177 52.89 -66.28 -10.79
CA ASP A 177 53.80 -67.46 -10.88
C ASP A 177 55.15 -67.06 -11.50
N ASP A 178 56.20 -66.94 -10.66
CA ASP A 178 57.54 -67.55 -10.78
C ASP A 178 58.50 -67.08 -9.66
#